data_AF-A0A2D7B046-F1
#
_entry.id   AF-A0A2D7B046-F1
#
_cell.length_a   1.000
_cell.length_b   1.000
_cell.length_c   1.000
_cell.angle_alpha   90.00
_cell.angle_beta   90.00
_cell.angle_gamma   90.00
#
_symmetry.space_group_name_H-M   'P 1'
#
loop_
_entity.id
_entity.type
_entity.pdbx_description
1 polymer ?
#
loop_
_entity_poly.entity_id
_entity_poly.type
_entity_poly.pdbx_seq_one_letter_code
_entity_poly.pdbx_strand_id
1 'polypeptide(L)'
;VEELDRVFGGGIVPSSATLIGGDPGIGKSTLLLQVAARLARNGVKTVYVSGEEAAAQIQERAKRLKVAESPVDLATETDLRKILSALKAANPDFVVIDSIQTMWSDSLEAAPGSVSQVRACAQELTRWAKKSGAALVLVGHVTKEGNIAGPRVVEHMVDAVFYFEGERGHQFRILRAVKNRFGPTDEIGIFEMHQYGLAPAKEPSALFLSADGDAEGGAAVFAAMEGSRPVLAEVQALVAKSAYGTPRRSVVGWDGGRLAMLLAVLEARCGISLAGMDVYLSVAGGYRIGEPAGDLGAAAALLTSLADMPVPERSVFFGEVALSGAVRPVARMEQRLKEAARLGFTHAYVPEGSPTSVDGLTITPIKRLIDLAQLLAPDAQNA
;
A
#
# COMPACT_ATOMS: atom_id res chain seq x y z
N VAL A 1 0.97 -17.66 5.48
CA VAL A 1 -0.12 -17.23 4.56
C VAL A 1 0.62 -16.57 3.43
N GLU A 2 0.54 -17.06 2.19
CA GLU A 2 1.51 -16.68 1.15
C GLU A 2 1.72 -15.16 1.03
N GLU A 3 0.63 -14.38 1.04
CA GLU A 3 0.68 -12.91 1.01
C GLU A 3 1.44 -12.30 2.21
N LEU A 4 1.22 -12.83 3.42
CA LEU A 4 1.95 -12.41 4.62
C LEU A 4 3.40 -12.87 4.59
N ASP A 5 3.64 -14.11 4.19
CA ASP A 5 4.98 -14.71 4.15
C ASP A 5 5.85 -13.90 3.18
N ARG A 6 5.28 -13.46 2.04
CA ARG A 6 5.93 -12.56 1.08
C ARG A 6 6.35 -11.23 1.71
N VAL A 7 5.41 -10.53 2.36
CA VAL A 7 5.70 -9.25 3.02
C VAL A 7 6.79 -9.39 4.08
N PHE A 8 6.79 -10.50 4.82
CA PHE A 8 7.78 -10.79 5.84
C PHE A 8 9.15 -11.22 5.27
N GLY A 9 9.27 -11.48 3.97
CA GLY A 9 10.52 -11.93 3.34
C GLY A 9 10.72 -13.45 3.35
N GLY A 10 9.63 -14.22 3.34
CA GLY A 10 9.62 -15.69 3.37
C GLY A 10 9.01 -16.29 4.64
N GLY A 11 8.62 -15.46 5.61
CA GLY A 11 7.96 -15.89 6.84
C GLY A 11 8.48 -15.17 8.09
N ILE A 12 7.93 -15.54 9.25
CA ILE A 12 8.35 -14.96 10.54
C ILE A 12 9.71 -15.50 10.94
N VAL A 13 10.65 -14.60 11.22
CA VAL A 13 12.03 -14.95 11.56
C VAL A 13 12.19 -15.15 13.08
N PRO A 14 12.75 -16.27 13.56
CA PRO A 14 13.08 -16.47 14.97
C PRO A 14 14.08 -15.42 15.50
N SER A 15 14.15 -15.26 16.82
CA SER A 15 15.07 -14.31 17.47
C SER A 15 14.96 -12.87 16.95
N SER A 16 13.76 -12.44 16.55
CA SER A 16 13.54 -11.14 15.92
C SER A 16 12.44 -10.34 16.60
N ALA A 17 12.46 -9.03 16.41
CA ALA A 17 11.36 -8.15 16.77
C ALA A 17 10.77 -7.47 15.53
N THR A 18 9.46 -7.53 15.39
CA THR A 18 8.69 -6.91 14.30
C THR A 18 7.68 -5.95 14.88
N LEU A 19 7.54 -4.76 14.29
CA LEU A 19 6.49 -3.79 14.61
C LEU A 19 5.43 -3.80 13.52
N ILE A 20 4.15 -3.95 13.90
CA ILE A 20 3.01 -3.70 13.01
C ILE A 20 2.31 -2.42 13.45
N GLY A 21 2.53 -1.37 12.68
CA GLY A 21 1.89 -0.07 12.80
C GLY A 21 0.57 0.01 12.03
N GLY A 22 -0.30 0.95 12.38
CA GLY A 22 -1.48 1.30 11.59
C GLY A 22 -2.60 1.92 12.41
N ASP A 23 -3.61 2.43 11.72
CA ASP A 23 -4.73 3.11 12.35
C ASP A 23 -5.55 2.18 13.27
N PRO A 24 -6.15 2.70 14.35
CA PRO A 24 -7.12 1.95 15.14
C PRO A 24 -8.26 1.41 14.26
N GLY A 25 -8.61 0.14 14.45
CA GLY A 25 -9.69 -0.51 13.69
C GLY A 25 -9.32 -0.99 12.28
N ILE A 26 -8.09 -0.79 11.80
CA ILE A 26 -7.68 -1.24 10.45
C ILE A 26 -7.64 -2.78 10.31
N GLY A 27 -7.47 -3.50 11.43
CA GLY A 27 -7.46 -4.97 11.47
C GLY A 27 -6.17 -5.61 11.99
N LYS A 28 -5.27 -4.87 12.65
CA LYS A 28 -3.99 -5.39 13.19
C LYS A 28 -4.17 -6.60 14.12
N SER A 29 -4.99 -6.45 15.16
CA SER A 29 -5.31 -7.52 16.11
C SER A 29 -6.00 -8.70 15.45
N THR A 30 -6.86 -8.45 14.45
CA THR A 30 -7.50 -9.49 13.64
C THR A 30 -6.46 -10.31 12.88
N LEU A 31 -5.56 -9.65 12.15
CA LEU A 31 -4.48 -10.30 11.41
C LEU A 31 -3.61 -11.13 12.35
N LEU A 32 -3.17 -10.55 13.46
CA LEU A 32 -2.25 -11.21 14.38
C LEU A 32 -2.88 -12.39 15.14
N LEU A 33 -4.17 -12.30 15.48
CA LEU A 33 -4.88 -13.42 16.07
C LEU A 33 -5.02 -14.58 15.08
N GLN A 34 -5.28 -14.31 13.79
CA GLN A 34 -5.29 -15.33 12.74
C GLN A 34 -3.89 -15.97 12.54
N VAL A 35 -2.83 -15.17 12.59
CA VAL A 35 -1.44 -15.63 12.47
C VAL A 35 -1.05 -16.50 13.66
N ALA A 36 -1.26 -16.02 14.88
CA ALA A 36 -0.99 -16.73 16.12
C ALA A 36 -1.70 -18.09 16.14
N ALA A 37 -2.99 -18.09 15.81
CA ALA A 37 -3.79 -19.29 15.72
C ALA A 37 -3.27 -20.31 14.70
N ARG A 38 -2.77 -19.85 13.55
CA ARG A 38 -2.24 -20.71 12.48
C ARG A 38 -0.88 -21.31 12.87
N LEU A 39 0.00 -20.50 13.49
CA LEU A 39 1.28 -20.96 14.00
C LEU A 39 1.09 -22.00 15.10
N ALA A 40 0.20 -21.73 16.07
CA ALA A 40 -0.14 -22.64 17.15
C ALA A 40 -0.66 -23.99 16.64
N ARG A 41 -1.55 -23.99 15.65
CA ARG A 41 -2.04 -25.23 15.00
C ARG A 41 -0.93 -26.02 14.30
N ASN A 42 0.15 -25.37 13.90
CA ASN A 42 1.33 -26.01 13.30
C ASN A 42 2.41 -26.38 14.33
N GLY A 43 2.08 -26.34 15.64
CA GLY A 43 2.98 -26.78 16.70
C GLY A 43 3.93 -25.71 17.26
N VAL A 44 3.79 -24.45 16.83
CA VAL A 44 4.59 -23.33 17.34
C VAL A 44 4.02 -22.83 18.65
N LYS A 45 4.80 -22.83 19.74
CA LYS A 45 4.31 -22.34 21.04
C LYS A 45 4.08 -20.84 20.98
N THR A 46 2.83 -20.44 21.11
CA THR A 46 2.41 -19.07 20.83
C THR A 46 1.76 -18.44 22.04
N VAL A 47 2.24 -17.25 22.43
CA VAL A 47 1.64 -16.42 23.48
C VAL A 47 1.11 -15.13 22.88
N TYR A 48 -0.15 -14.81 23.14
CA TYR A 48 -0.77 -13.53 22.83
C TYR A 48 -1.00 -12.75 24.12
N VAL A 49 -0.35 -11.58 24.25
CA VAL A 49 -0.54 -10.68 25.38
C VAL A 49 -1.31 -9.46 24.91
N SER A 50 -2.46 -9.20 25.51
CA SER A 50 -3.19 -7.95 25.28
C SER A 50 -3.15 -7.04 26.50
N GLY A 51 -2.91 -5.75 26.27
CA GLY A 51 -3.13 -4.72 27.29
C GLY A 51 -4.36 -3.85 27.03
N GLU A 52 -5.01 -4.00 25.88
CA GLU A 52 -6.19 -3.21 25.49
C GLU A 52 -7.51 -3.95 25.72
N GLU A 53 -7.55 -5.27 25.49
CA GLU A 53 -8.81 -6.02 25.45
C GLU A 53 -8.88 -7.08 26.56
N ALA A 54 -10.08 -7.29 27.09
CA ALA A 54 -10.31 -8.36 28.07
C ALA A 54 -10.28 -9.74 27.38
N ALA A 55 -9.90 -10.78 28.13
CA ALA A 55 -9.76 -12.14 27.60
C ALA A 55 -11.05 -12.65 26.94
N ALA A 56 -12.22 -12.32 27.53
CA ALA A 56 -13.51 -12.68 26.97
C ALA A 56 -13.77 -12.06 25.58
N GLN A 57 -13.37 -10.79 25.37
CA GLN A 57 -13.54 -10.10 24.08
C GLN A 57 -12.64 -10.70 23.00
N ILE A 58 -11.41 -11.05 23.37
CA ILE A 58 -10.47 -11.75 22.48
C ILE A 58 -11.02 -13.13 22.12
N GLN A 59 -11.59 -13.86 23.09
CA GLN A 59 -12.19 -15.16 22.85
C GLN A 59 -13.40 -15.09 21.91
N GLU A 60 -14.28 -14.09 22.07
CA GLU A 60 -15.40 -13.86 21.15
C GLU A 60 -14.93 -13.55 19.72
N ARG A 61 -13.88 -12.72 19.60
CA ARG A 61 -13.24 -12.46 18.31
C ARG A 61 -12.65 -13.73 17.72
N ALA A 62 -11.95 -14.53 18.50
CA ALA A 62 -11.39 -15.81 18.06
C ALA A 62 -12.49 -16.76 17.57
N LYS A 63 -13.66 -16.78 18.21
CA LYS A 63 -14.83 -17.57 17.76
C LYS A 63 -15.32 -17.10 16.40
N ARG A 64 -15.50 -15.79 16.22
CA ARG A 64 -15.92 -15.20 14.93
C ARG A 64 -14.94 -15.51 13.81
N LEU A 65 -13.65 -15.48 14.11
CA LEU A 65 -12.56 -15.80 13.18
C LEU A 65 -12.36 -17.32 12.97
N LYS A 66 -13.14 -18.18 13.65
CA LYS A 66 -13.01 -19.65 13.63
C LYS A 66 -11.62 -20.16 14.08
N VAL A 67 -11.04 -19.47 15.07
CA VAL A 67 -9.73 -19.77 15.65
C VAL A 67 -9.73 -19.98 17.16
N ALA A 68 -10.90 -19.99 17.81
CA ALA A 68 -11.03 -20.13 19.27
C ALA A 68 -10.46 -21.45 19.84
N GLU A 69 -10.37 -22.50 19.03
CA GLU A 69 -9.85 -23.81 19.43
C GLU A 69 -8.33 -23.96 19.18
N SER A 70 -7.67 -22.92 18.66
CA SER A 70 -6.22 -22.95 18.49
C SER A 70 -5.50 -22.93 19.84
N PRO A 71 -4.40 -23.68 20.00
CA PRO A 71 -3.65 -23.75 21.26
C PRO A 71 -2.74 -22.51 21.42
N VAL A 72 -3.36 -21.34 21.57
CA VAL A 72 -2.68 -20.06 21.84
C VAL A 72 -2.84 -19.71 23.31
N ASP A 73 -1.72 -19.51 24.00
CA ASP A 73 -1.74 -19.02 25.39
C ASP A 73 -2.10 -17.53 25.38
N LEU A 74 -3.12 -17.16 26.15
CA LEU A 74 -3.64 -15.79 26.21
C LEU A 74 -3.38 -15.17 27.59
N ALA A 75 -2.83 -13.96 27.60
CA ALA A 75 -2.68 -13.15 28.81
C ALA A 75 -3.24 -11.74 28.59
N THR A 76 -3.87 -11.19 29.63
CA THR A 76 -4.29 -9.79 29.69
C THR A 76 -3.55 -9.08 30.81
N GLU A 77 -2.44 -8.44 30.47
CA GLU A 77 -1.52 -7.82 31.44
C GLU A 77 -0.80 -6.64 30.77
N THR A 78 -0.45 -5.64 31.57
CA THR A 78 0.22 -4.41 31.13
C THR A 78 1.56 -4.17 31.82
N ASP A 79 1.79 -4.82 32.96
CA ASP A 79 3.06 -4.78 33.70
C ASP A 79 4.13 -5.62 32.98
N LEU A 80 5.13 -4.94 32.41
CA LEU A 80 6.20 -5.56 31.63
C LEU A 80 6.96 -6.62 32.44
N ARG A 81 7.18 -6.40 33.74
CA ARG A 81 7.95 -7.32 34.57
C ARG A 81 7.21 -8.64 34.75
N LYS A 82 5.89 -8.58 34.95
CA LYS A 82 5.05 -9.79 35.02
C LYS A 82 5.00 -10.51 33.69
N ILE A 83 4.86 -9.77 32.59
CA ILE A 83 4.84 -10.33 31.22
C ILE A 83 6.15 -11.09 30.95
N LEU A 84 7.31 -10.47 31.18
CA LEU A 84 8.62 -11.12 30.96
C LEU A 84 8.81 -12.35 31.84
N SER A 85 8.33 -12.32 33.08
CA SER A 85 8.36 -13.48 33.98
C SER A 85 7.52 -14.65 33.44
N ALA A 86 6.28 -14.35 33.00
CA ALA A 86 5.39 -15.34 32.41
C ALA A 86 5.95 -15.92 31.10
N LEU A 87 6.49 -15.07 30.22
CA LEU A 87 7.12 -15.49 28.97
C LEU A 87 8.33 -16.39 29.21
N LYS A 88 9.14 -16.09 30.23
CA LYS A 88 10.27 -16.95 30.62
C LYS A 88 9.80 -18.33 31.10
N ALA A 89 8.69 -18.41 31.82
CA ALA A 89 8.13 -19.67 32.28
C ALA A 89 7.49 -20.49 31.14
N ALA A 90 6.78 -19.83 30.23
CA ALA A 90 6.12 -20.46 29.09
C ALA A 90 7.11 -20.92 28.01
N ASN A 91 8.24 -20.21 27.87
CA ASN A 91 9.27 -20.44 26.84
C ASN A 91 8.67 -20.58 25.41
N PRO A 92 7.96 -19.55 24.91
CA PRO A 92 7.29 -19.60 23.62
C PRO A 92 8.24 -19.35 22.45
N ASP A 93 7.83 -19.82 21.27
CA ASP A 93 8.52 -19.59 20.00
C ASP A 93 8.03 -18.32 19.31
N PHE A 94 6.77 -17.92 19.54
CA PHE A 94 6.14 -16.75 18.95
C PHE A 94 5.35 -15.96 19.99
N VAL A 95 5.51 -14.64 20.02
CA VAL A 95 4.85 -13.74 20.97
C VAL A 95 4.24 -12.54 20.26
N VAL A 96 2.98 -12.23 20.58
CA VAL A 96 2.30 -10.99 20.19
C VAL A 96 2.08 -10.11 21.41
N ILE A 97 2.40 -8.82 21.30
CA ILE A 97 2.11 -7.79 22.29
C ILE A 97 1.14 -6.76 21.68
N ASP A 98 -0.11 -6.77 22.11
CA ASP A 98 -1.21 -5.96 21.58
C ASP A 98 -1.85 -5.05 22.66
N SER A 99 -1.36 -3.83 22.88
CA SER A 99 -0.36 -3.09 22.09
C SER A 99 0.81 -2.62 22.95
N ILE A 100 1.88 -2.15 22.32
CA ILE A 100 3.05 -1.65 23.06
C ILE A 100 2.74 -0.37 23.86
N GLN A 101 1.72 0.40 23.44
CA GLN A 101 1.29 1.63 24.11
C GLN A 101 0.74 1.38 25.51
N THR A 102 0.16 0.21 25.76
CA THR A 102 -0.44 -0.10 27.06
C THR A 102 0.57 -0.63 28.08
N MET A 103 1.78 -0.96 27.63
CA MET A 103 2.81 -1.56 28.48
C MET A 103 3.49 -0.50 29.35
N TRP A 104 3.82 -0.87 30.58
CA TRP A 104 4.54 0.00 31.50
C TRP A 104 5.59 -0.78 32.31
N SER A 105 6.60 -0.05 32.75
CA SER A 105 7.68 -0.52 33.62
C SER A 105 7.79 0.39 34.85
N ASP A 106 7.90 -0.22 36.02
CA ASP A 106 8.16 0.43 37.31
C ASP A 106 9.57 1.04 37.41
N SER A 107 10.49 0.61 36.53
CA SER A 107 11.88 1.10 36.48
C SER A 107 12.03 2.54 35.95
N LEU A 108 10.95 3.13 35.44
CA LEU A 108 10.94 4.47 34.86
C LEU A 108 9.88 5.34 35.53
N GLU A 109 10.32 6.49 36.04
CA GLU A 109 9.44 7.56 36.52
C GLU A 109 8.80 8.30 35.34
N ALA A 110 7.89 7.61 34.63
CA ALA A 110 7.13 8.16 33.53
C ALA A 110 5.75 7.51 33.47
N ALA A 111 4.72 8.30 33.13
CA ALA A 111 3.36 7.80 33.03
C ALA A 111 3.24 6.69 31.95
N PRO A 112 2.44 5.63 32.19
CA PRO A 112 2.10 4.64 31.18
C PRO A 112 1.62 5.28 29.87
N GLY A 113 2.03 4.72 28.74
CA GLY A 113 1.75 5.27 27.41
C GLY A 113 2.61 6.47 26.98
N SER A 114 3.46 7.00 27.87
CA SER A 114 4.46 8.00 27.47
C SER A 114 5.49 7.40 26.50
N VAL A 115 6.09 8.27 25.68
CA VAL A 115 7.16 7.90 24.73
C VAL A 115 8.29 7.14 25.41
N SER A 116 8.69 7.57 26.61
CA SER A 116 9.75 6.94 27.39
C SER A 116 9.38 5.53 27.83
N GLN A 117 8.15 5.32 28.32
CA GLN A 117 7.64 3.99 28.69
C GLN A 117 7.61 3.05 27.49
N VAL A 118 7.01 3.48 26.38
CA VAL A 118 6.89 2.69 25.15
C VAL A 118 8.27 2.27 24.63
N ARG A 119 9.22 3.22 24.56
CA ARG A 119 10.58 2.97 24.08
C ARG A 119 11.30 1.95 24.96
N ALA A 120 11.20 2.09 26.27
CA ALA A 120 11.87 1.20 27.20
C ALA A 120 11.29 -0.22 27.16
N CYS A 121 9.96 -0.34 27.17
CA CYS A 121 9.27 -1.62 27.07
C CYS A 121 9.65 -2.33 25.76
N ALA A 122 9.62 -1.62 24.63
CA ALA A 122 10.01 -2.18 23.33
C ALA A 122 11.48 -2.65 23.33
N GLN A 123 12.39 -1.89 23.95
CA GLN A 123 13.80 -2.28 24.05
C GLN A 123 14.01 -3.55 24.87
N GLU A 124 13.30 -3.69 25.98
CA GLU A 124 13.44 -4.83 26.87
C GLU A 124 12.82 -6.09 26.24
N LEU A 125 11.62 -5.98 25.67
CA LEU A 125 10.98 -7.07 24.92
C LEU A 125 11.84 -7.52 23.74
N THR A 126 12.40 -6.57 22.97
CA THR A 126 13.29 -6.90 21.83
C THR A 126 14.55 -7.62 22.30
N ARG A 127 15.16 -7.19 23.40
CA ARG A 127 16.31 -7.87 24.00
C ARG A 127 15.94 -9.28 24.48
N TRP A 128 14.78 -9.43 25.11
CA TRP A 128 14.27 -10.72 25.54
C TRP A 128 14.04 -11.67 24.36
N ALA A 129 13.43 -11.22 23.26
CA ALA A 129 13.18 -12.02 22.06
C ALA A 129 14.49 -12.56 21.46
N LYS A 130 15.49 -11.68 21.31
CA LYS A 130 16.82 -12.05 20.79
C LYS A 130 17.56 -13.05 21.69
N LYS A 131 17.35 -12.99 23.01
CA LYS A 131 17.98 -13.89 23.98
C LYS A 131 17.27 -15.23 24.11
N SER A 132 15.94 -15.24 24.02
CA SER A 132 15.10 -16.44 24.18
C SER A 132 15.02 -17.28 22.91
N GLY A 133 15.26 -16.67 21.74
CA GLY A 133 15.04 -17.32 20.45
C GLY A 133 13.64 -17.07 19.87
N ALA A 134 12.75 -16.42 20.62
CA ALA A 134 11.38 -16.17 20.21
C ALA A 134 11.29 -15.11 19.10
N ALA A 135 10.31 -15.28 18.21
CA ALA A 135 9.87 -14.23 17.31
C ALA A 135 8.82 -13.34 18.00
N LEU A 136 9.10 -12.05 18.11
CA LEU A 136 8.25 -11.07 18.79
C LEU A 136 7.56 -10.15 17.77
N VAL A 137 6.26 -9.98 17.90
CA VAL A 137 5.48 -8.97 17.17
C VAL A 137 4.87 -7.96 18.14
N LEU A 138 5.20 -6.69 17.94
CA LEU A 138 4.66 -5.55 18.67
C LEU A 138 3.59 -4.86 17.83
N VAL A 139 2.42 -4.62 18.40
CA VAL A 139 1.38 -3.79 17.77
C VAL A 139 1.58 -2.35 18.18
N GLY A 140 1.55 -1.44 17.20
CA GLY A 140 1.59 0.00 17.42
C GLY A 140 0.41 0.72 16.75
N HIS A 141 -0.32 1.52 17.52
CA HIS A 141 -1.35 2.43 17.00
C HIS A 141 -0.76 3.75 16.49
N VAL A 142 -1.16 4.17 15.29
CA VAL A 142 -0.88 5.53 14.78
C VAL A 142 -1.99 6.47 15.27
N THR A 143 -1.60 7.59 15.89
CA THR A 143 -2.55 8.63 16.32
C THR A 143 -2.72 9.68 15.22
N LYS A 144 -3.94 10.23 15.09
CA LYS A 144 -4.36 11.12 14.00
C LYS A 144 -3.61 12.46 13.90
N GLU A 145 -2.80 12.83 14.89
CA GLU A 145 -2.15 14.14 14.97
C GLU A 145 -0.65 14.13 14.65
N GLY A 146 -0.05 13.00 14.29
CA GLY A 146 1.38 12.96 13.90
C GLY A 146 2.40 13.36 14.98
N ASN A 147 1.95 13.81 16.16
CA ASN A 147 2.79 14.22 17.27
C ASN A 147 3.28 13.00 18.07
N ILE A 148 4.49 12.56 17.72
CA ILE A 148 5.61 12.08 18.57
C ILE A 148 5.34 10.95 19.61
N ALA A 149 4.12 10.45 19.80
CA ALA A 149 3.79 9.31 20.66
C ALA A 149 3.36 8.07 19.86
N GLY A 150 3.98 7.85 18.70
CA GLY A 150 3.62 6.78 17.77
C GLY A 150 4.64 5.62 17.71
N PRO A 151 4.28 4.54 16.98
CA PRO A 151 5.16 3.43 16.60
C PRO A 151 6.52 3.87 16.03
N ARG A 152 6.61 5.09 15.46
CA ARG A 152 7.85 5.71 14.97
C ARG A 152 9.02 5.68 15.95
N VAL A 153 8.75 5.81 17.25
CA VAL A 153 9.82 5.76 18.27
C VAL A 153 10.43 4.36 18.37
N VAL A 154 9.63 3.34 18.07
CA VAL A 154 10.00 1.91 18.14
C VAL A 154 10.64 1.43 16.83
N GLU A 155 10.36 2.08 15.69
CA GLU A 155 10.81 1.66 14.35
C GLU A 155 12.32 1.38 14.26
N HIS A 156 13.13 2.23 14.89
CA HIS A 156 14.59 2.06 14.87
C HIS A 156 15.07 0.91 15.75
N MET A 157 14.28 0.49 16.74
CA MET A 157 14.64 -0.50 17.75
C MET A 157 14.37 -1.94 17.31
N VAL A 158 13.38 -2.13 16.43
CA VAL A 158 12.97 -3.44 15.91
C VAL A 158 13.74 -3.82 14.66
N ASP A 159 13.67 -5.08 14.26
CA ASP A 159 14.36 -5.60 13.07
C ASP A 159 13.52 -5.39 11.79
N ALA A 160 12.18 -5.45 11.91
CA ALA A 160 11.25 -5.15 10.82
C ALA A 160 10.08 -4.25 11.28
N VAL A 161 9.57 -3.43 10.36
CA VAL A 161 8.46 -2.50 10.53
C VAL A 161 7.53 -2.64 9.34
N PHE A 162 6.26 -2.93 9.64
CA PHE A 162 5.19 -2.99 8.66
C PHE A 162 4.08 -2.03 9.05
N TYR A 163 3.50 -1.34 8.07
CA TYR A 163 2.32 -0.51 8.26
C TYR A 163 1.12 -1.16 7.61
N PHE A 164 0.03 -1.26 8.37
CA PHE A 164 -1.25 -1.73 7.88
C PHE A 164 -2.15 -0.52 7.59
N GLU A 165 -2.40 -0.30 6.31
CA GLU A 165 -3.01 0.89 5.73
C GLU A 165 -4.35 0.52 5.07
N GLY A 166 -5.26 1.48 4.99
CA GLY A 166 -6.50 1.32 4.24
C GLY A 166 -7.43 2.51 4.45
N GLU A 167 -8.00 3.00 3.36
CA GLU A 167 -8.91 4.15 3.40
C GLU A 167 -10.34 3.76 3.77
N ARG A 168 -11.07 4.72 4.36
CA ARG A 168 -12.49 4.56 4.67
C ARG A 168 -13.29 4.47 3.38
N GLY A 169 -14.00 3.37 3.18
CA GLY A 169 -14.79 3.10 1.97
C GLY A 169 -14.15 2.08 1.02
N HIS A 170 -12.85 1.82 1.15
CA HIS A 170 -12.19 0.76 0.41
C HIS A 170 -12.26 -0.58 1.16
N GLN A 171 -12.55 -1.66 0.43
CA GLN A 171 -12.61 -3.03 0.95
C GLN A 171 -11.23 -3.59 1.33
N PHE A 172 -10.17 -3.03 0.75
CA PHE A 172 -8.80 -3.52 0.89
C PHE A 172 -8.07 -2.92 2.09
N ARG A 173 -7.12 -3.70 2.58
CA ARG A 173 -6.17 -3.37 3.64
C ARG A 173 -4.79 -3.77 3.14
N ILE A 174 -3.87 -2.81 3.07
CA ILE A 174 -2.53 -3.00 2.51
C ILE A 174 -1.54 -3.07 3.65
N LEU A 175 -0.83 -4.18 3.77
CA LEU A 175 0.30 -4.35 4.68
C LEU A 175 1.60 -4.04 3.93
N ARG A 176 2.30 -3.00 4.34
CA ARG A 176 3.47 -2.46 3.65
C ARG A 176 4.72 -2.57 4.51
N ALA A 177 5.80 -3.07 3.95
CA ALA A 177 7.11 -3.01 4.61
C ALA A 177 7.68 -1.58 4.54
N VAL A 178 8.14 -1.05 5.68
CA VAL A 178 8.89 0.22 5.74
C VAL A 178 10.34 -0.02 6.11
N LYS A 179 10.57 -1.03 6.93
CA LYS A 179 11.91 -1.52 7.28
C LYS A 179 11.82 -3.03 7.34
N ASN A 180 12.68 -3.74 6.62
CA ASN A 180 12.74 -5.19 6.72
C ASN A 180 14.21 -5.61 6.62
N ARG A 181 14.77 -6.08 7.73
CA ARG A 181 16.15 -6.61 7.75
C ARG A 181 16.26 -8.02 7.18
N PHE A 182 15.13 -8.68 6.94
CA PHE A 182 15.07 -10.07 6.53
C PHE A 182 14.47 -10.26 5.13
N GLY A 183 14.12 -9.17 4.46
CA GLY A 183 13.47 -9.20 3.16
C GLY A 183 13.37 -7.81 2.55
N PRO A 184 12.68 -7.69 1.40
CA PRO A 184 12.54 -6.43 0.70
C PRO A 184 11.62 -5.47 1.48
N THR A 185 11.85 -4.17 1.34
CA THR A 185 10.93 -3.13 1.84
C THR A 185 9.88 -2.72 0.80
N ASP A 186 10.02 -3.20 -0.42
CA ASP A 186 9.15 -2.88 -1.55
C ASP A 186 8.02 -3.94 -1.69
N GLU A 187 7.92 -4.91 -0.78
CA GLU A 187 6.81 -5.87 -0.76
C GLU A 187 5.56 -5.30 -0.07
N ILE A 188 4.40 -5.61 -0.64
CA ILE A 188 3.09 -5.34 -0.05
C ILE A 188 2.22 -6.58 -0.01
N GLY A 189 1.35 -6.63 0.99
CA GLY A 189 0.35 -7.67 1.17
C GLY A 189 -1.04 -7.06 1.13
N ILE A 190 -1.89 -7.54 0.24
CA ILE A 190 -3.23 -6.99 0.05
C ILE A 190 -4.25 -7.95 0.64
N PHE A 191 -5.06 -7.43 1.57
CA PHE A 191 -6.05 -8.19 2.30
C PHE A 191 -7.44 -7.56 2.17
N GLU A 192 -8.47 -8.38 2.27
CA GLU A 192 -9.87 -7.96 2.35
C GLU A 192 -10.44 -8.32 3.72
N MET A 193 -11.21 -7.40 4.29
CA MET A 193 -11.96 -7.67 5.51
C MET A 193 -13.28 -8.36 5.18
N HIS A 194 -13.38 -9.66 5.49
CA HIS A 194 -14.62 -10.42 5.39
C HIS A 194 -15.26 -10.64 6.76
N GLN A 195 -16.46 -11.25 6.76
CA GLN A 195 -17.19 -11.61 7.98
C GLN A 195 -16.36 -12.46 8.97
N TYR A 196 -15.45 -13.29 8.45
CA TYR A 196 -14.62 -14.21 9.22
C TYR A 196 -13.18 -13.72 9.43
N GLY A 197 -12.90 -12.44 9.16
CA GLY A 197 -11.57 -11.84 9.32
C GLY A 197 -10.92 -11.42 8.03
N LEU A 198 -9.59 -11.28 8.06
CA LEU A 198 -8.81 -10.88 6.90
C LEU A 198 -8.49 -12.09 6.03
N ALA A 199 -8.69 -11.96 4.72
CA ALA A 199 -8.23 -12.93 3.73
C ALA A 199 -7.34 -12.22 2.70
N PRO A 200 -6.34 -12.90 2.12
CA PRO A 200 -5.60 -12.36 0.98
C PRO A 200 -6.57 -12.04 -0.17
N ALA A 201 -6.41 -10.86 -0.76
CA ALA A 201 -7.19 -10.44 -1.90
C ALA A 201 -6.85 -11.31 -3.12
N LYS A 202 -7.87 -11.96 -3.72
CA LYS A 202 -7.66 -12.91 -4.83
C LYS A 202 -7.23 -12.21 -6.11
N GLU A 203 -7.77 -11.04 -6.40
CA GLU A 203 -7.50 -10.27 -7.63
C GLU A 203 -7.38 -8.77 -7.33
N PRO A 204 -6.27 -8.32 -6.71
CA PRO A 204 -6.13 -6.93 -6.26
C PRO A 204 -6.23 -5.89 -7.36
N SER A 205 -5.90 -6.28 -8.58
CA SER A 205 -5.70 -5.38 -9.70
C SER A 205 -6.97 -5.16 -10.54
N ALA A 206 -8.00 -6.02 -10.39
CA ALA A 206 -9.31 -5.86 -11.04
C ALA A 206 -10.19 -4.80 -10.35
N LEU A 207 -9.74 -4.28 -9.22
CA LEU A 207 -10.49 -3.38 -8.33
C LEU A 207 -10.33 -1.90 -8.65
N PHE A 208 -9.33 -1.58 -9.45
CA PHE A 208 -8.98 -0.21 -9.80
C PHE A 208 -9.48 0.17 -11.19
N LEU A 209 -10.26 -0.72 -11.80
CA LEU A 209 -10.92 -0.47 -13.07
C LEU A 209 -12.36 -0.10 -12.73
N SER A 210 -12.77 1.08 -13.14
CA SER A 210 -14.19 1.46 -13.11
C SER A 210 -15.02 0.34 -13.75
N ALA A 211 -16.07 -0.09 -13.06
CA ALA A 211 -17.01 -1.07 -13.58
C ALA A 211 -17.74 -0.45 -14.78
N ASP A 212 -17.70 -1.15 -15.91
CA ASP A 212 -18.42 -0.87 -17.17
C ASP A 212 -19.58 0.11 -17.01
N GLY A 213 -19.35 1.39 -17.33
CA GLY A 213 -20.35 2.44 -17.21
C GLY A 213 -19.90 3.69 -17.94
N ASP A 214 -20.50 3.91 -19.12
CA ASP A 214 -20.38 5.04 -20.05
C ASP A 214 -18.93 5.51 -20.33
N ALA A 215 -18.42 5.13 -21.50
CA ALA A 215 -17.08 5.43 -22.00
C ALA A 215 -16.92 6.94 -22.30
N GLU A 216 -16.84 7.76 -21.26
CA GLU A 216 -16.51 9.18 -21.34
C GLU A 216 -14.99 9.38 -21.40
N GLY A 217 -14.56 10.48 -22.02
CA GLY A 217 -13.16 10.87 -22.04
C GLY A 217 -12.65 11.25 -20.65
N GLY A 218 -11.38 10.98 -20.37
CA GLY A 218 -10.75 11.43 -19.13
C GLY A 218 -10.30 10.34 -18.18
N ALA A 219 -10.49 9.06 -18.51
CA ALA A 219 -9.96 7.95 -17.72
C ALA A 219 -8.86 7.19 -18.49
N ALA A 220 -7.76 6.88 -17.82
CA ALA A 220 -6.71 6.03 -18.37
C ALA A 220 -6.09 5.14 -17.28
N VAL A 221 -5.80 3.90 -17.62
CA VAL A 221 -5.19 2.93 -16.71
C VAL A 221 -3.69 2.88 -16.95
N PHE A 222 -2.91 2.80 -15.88
CA PHE A 222 -1.50 2.48 -15.96
C PHE A 222 -1.15 1.40 -14.92
N ALA A 223 -0.09 0.64 -15.20
CA ALA A 223 0.42 -0.34 -14.24
C ALA A 223 1.43 0.34 -13.33
N ALA A 224 1.01 0.73 -12.13
CA ALA A 224 1.87 1.24 -11.07
C ALA A 224 2.76 0.12 -10.50
N MET A 225 3.94 0.44 -9.99
CA MET A 225 4.74 -0.49 -9.20
C MET A 225 4.58 -0.15 -7.72
N GLU A 226 3.94 -1.06 -7.01
CA GLU A 226 3.96 -1.05 -5.56
C GLU A 226 5.08 -1.93 -5.07
N GLY A 227 6.23 -1.27 -5.05
CA GLY A 227 7.53 -1.85 -4.83
C GLY A 227 7.86 -2.99 -5.79
N SER A 228 7.62 -4.26 -5.44
CA SER A 228 7.87 -5.38 -6.35
C SER A 228 6.69 -5.80 -7.22
N ARG A 229 5.49 -5.38 -6.83
CA ARG A 229 4.24 -5.82 -7.45
C ARG A 229 3.71 -4.76 -8.43
N PRO A 230 3.44 -5.12 -9.69
CA PRO A 230 2.62 -4.28 -10.55
C PRO A 230 1.16 -4.26 -10.05
N VAL A 231 0.60 -3.07 -9.89
CA VAL A 231 -0.79 -2.81 -9.50
C VAL A 231 -1.39 -1.87 -10.54
N LEU A 232 -2.52 -2.23 -11.12
CA LEU A 232 -3.17 -1.38 -12.12
C LEU A 232 -3.91 -0.27 -11.37
N ALA A 233 -3.74 0.97 -11.81
CA ALA A 233 -4.38 2.12 -11.21
C ALA A 233 -4.98 3.00 -12.33
N GLU A 234 -6.20 3.47 -12.11
CA GLU A 234 -6.88 4.39 -13.01
C GLU A 234 -6.58 5.84 -12.60
N VAL A 235 -6.12 6.62 -13.56
CA VAL A 235 -5.97 8.07 -13.47
C VAL A 235 -7.15 8.71 -14.19
N GLN A 236 -7.81 9.62 -13.50
CA GLN A 236 -8.96 10.36 -13.99
C GLN A 236 -8.57 11.83 -14.14
N ALA A 237 -8.98 12.44 -15.24
CA ALA A 237 -8.78 13.83 -15.56
C ALA A 237 -10.11 14.47 -15.94
N LEU A 238 -10.29 15.72 -15.51
CA LEU A 238 -11.36 16.59 -15.98
C LEU A 238 -10.74 17.90 -16.44
N VAL A 239 -10.84 18.16 -17.74
CA VAL A 239 -10.38 19.37 -18.41
C VAL A 239 -11.60 20.17 -18.85
N ALA A 240 -11.81 21.34 -18.25
CA ALA A 240 -12.99 22.17 -18.52
C ALA A 240 -12.59 23.62 -18.78
N LYS A 241 -13.37 24.33 -19.61
CA LYS A 241 -13.13 25.77 -19.84
C LYS A 241 -13.25 26.52 -18.52
N SER A 242 -12.24 27.32 -18.18
CA SER A 242 -12.28 28.11 -16.96
C SER A 242 -13.36 29.20 -17.08
N ALA A 243 -14.23 29.29 -16.08
CA ALA A 243 -15.34 30.23 -16.11
C ALA A 243 -14.84 31.68 -16.02
N TYR A 244 -13.95 32.00 -15.08
CA TYR A 244 -13.31 33.30 -14.89
C TYR A 244 -12.06 33.20 -14.00
N GLY A 245 -11.02 34.00 -14.31
CA GLY A 245 -9.83 34.14 -13.46
C GLY A 245 -8.68 33.20 -13.83
N THR A 246 -7.78 32.95 -12.88
CA THR A 246 -6.66 32.02 -13.08
C THR A 246 -7.19 30.59 -13.09
N PRO A 247 -6.90 29.79 -14.14
CA PRO A 247 -7.40 28.42 -14.21
C PRO A 247 -6.95 27.58 -13.03
N ARG A 248 -7.85 26.74 -12.54
CA ARG A 248 -7.60 25.85 -11.41
C ARG A 248 -6.82 24.62 -11.85
N ARG A 249 -5.84 24.22 -11.05
CA ARG A 249 -5.08 22.98 -11.21
C ARG A 249 -5.11 22.23 -9.90
N SER A 250 -5.88 21.16 -9.83
CA SER A 250 -6.10 20.41 -8.59
C SER A 250 -5.75 18.95 -8.78
N VAL A 251 -5.11 18.35 -7.76
CA VAL A 251 -4.68 16.96 -7.78
C VAL A 251 -5.11 16.22 -6.52
N VAL A 252 -5.49 14.95 -6.67
CA VAL A 252 -5.73 14.00 -5.56
C VAL A 252 -5.00 12.70 -5.89
N GLY A 253 -4.08 12.26 -5.03
CA GLY A 253 -3.29 11.05 -5.29
C GLY A 253 -2.12 11.24 -6.28
N TRP A 254 -1.88 12.47 -6.75
CA TRP A 254 -0.83 12.82 -7.71
C TRP A 254 0.05 13.97 -7.21
N ASP A 255 1.25 14.13 -7.76
CA ASP A 255 2.14 15.26 -7.47
C ASP A 255 1.81 16.50 -8.32
N GLY A 256 1.53 17.64 -7.67
CA GLY A 256 1.15 18.87 -8.35
C GLY A 256 2.26 19.43 -9.26
N GLY A 257 3.53 19.25 -8.89
CA GLY A 257 4.67 19.67 -9.71
C GLY A 257 4.77 18.88 -11.01
N ARG A 258 4.56 17.56 -10.96
CA ARG A 258 4.51 16.69 -12.14
C ARG A 258 3.33 17.01 -13.04
N LEU A 259 2.15 17.32 -12.50
CA LEU A 259 1.03 17.80 -13.33
C LEU A 259 1.43 19.09 -14.08
N ALA A 260 2.00 20.07 -13.37
CA ALA A 260 2.43 21.33 -14.00
C ALA A 260 3.46 21.10 -15.12
N MET A 261 4.40 20.16 -14.91
CA MET A 261 5.37 19.74 -15.91
C MET A 261 4.70 19.12 -17.15
N LEU A 262 3.77 18.17 -16.94
CA LEU A 262 3.06 17.50 -18.03
C LEU A 262 2.27 18.50 -18.89
N LEU A 263 1.56 19.42 -18.25
CA LEU A 263 0.82 20.49 -18.96
C LEU A 263 1.77 21.34 -19.81
N ALA A 264 2.93 21.73 -19.27
CA ALA A 264 3.93 22.51 -20.01
C ALA A 264 4.51 21.74 -21.21
N VAL A 265 4.70 20.42 -21.10
CA VAL A 265 5.19 19.59 -22.21
C VAL A 265 4.11 19.40 -23.28
N LEU A 266 2.84 19.18 -22.90
CA LEU A 266 1.72 19.12 -23.85
C LEU A 266 1.61 20.41 -24.66
N GLU A 267 1.71 21.56 -23.99
CA GLU A 267 1.65 22.87 -24.65
C GLU A 267 2.88 23.12 -25.55
N ALA A 268 4.09 23.03 -25.00
CA ALA A 268 5.30 23.41 -25.73
C ALA A 268 5.77 22.39 -26.78
N ARG A 269 5.36 21.12 -26.68
CA ARG A 269 5.84 20.04 -27.57
C ARG A 269 4.75 19.41 -28.41
N CYS A 270 3.49 19.49 -27.99
CA CYS A 270 2.36 18.91 -28.73
C CYS A 270 1.45 19.98 -29.32
N GLY A 271 1.63 21.26 -28.97
CA GLY A 271 0.81 22.36 -29.48
C GLY A 271 -0.59 22.41 -28.87
N ILE A 272 -0.82 21.74 -27.75
CA ILE A 272 -2.14 21.65 -27.11
C ILE A 272 -2.26 22.74 -26.06
N SER A 273 -3.10 23.75 -26.30
CA SER A 273 -3.27 24.86 -25.36
C SER A 273 -4.22 24.49 -24.22
N LEU A 274 -3.69 24.51 -22.99
CA LEU A 274 -4.45 24.30 -21.75
C LEU A 274 -4.44 25.55 -20.85
N ALA A 275 -3.97 26.68 -21.37
CA ALA A 275 -3.77 27.92 -20.61
C ALA A 275 -5.10 28.52 -20.08
N GLY A 276 -6.22 28.28 -20.76
CA GLY A 276 -7.56 28.75 -20.36
C GLY A 276 -8.44 27.67 -19.70
N MET A 277 -7.87 26.52 -19.36
CA MET A 277 -8.63 25.35 -18.90
C MET A 277 -8.36 25.06 -17.42
N ASP A 278 -9.44 24.81 -16.68
CA ASP A 278 -9.36 24.19 -15.36
C ASP A 278 -9.02 22.70 -15.56
N VAL A 279 -8.07 22.21 -14.76
CA VAL A 279 -7.58 20.82 -14.80
C VAL A 279 -7.70 20.21 -13.41
N TYR A 280 -8.46 19.13 -13.31
CA TYR A 280 -8.54 18.28 -12.13
C TYR A 280 -7.98 16.91 -12.48
N LEU A 281 -7.08 16.37 -11.65
CA LEU A 281 -6.50 15.05 -11.83
C LEU A 281 -6.65 14.25 -10.53
N SER A 282 -7.23 13.06 -10.60
CA SER A 282 -7.37 12.17 -9.45
C SER A 282 -6.92 10.76 -9.77
N VAL A 283 -6.39 10.07 -8.76
CA VAL A 283 -6.09 8.65 -8.86
C VAL A 283 -7.20 7.89 -8.15
N ALA A 284 -7.86 6.99 -8.87
CA ALA A 284 -8.91 6.16 -8.31
C ALA A 284 -8.35 5.23 -7.23
N GLY A 285 -9.20 4.85 -6.26
CA GLY A 285 -8.81 3.85 -5.27
C GLY A 285 -8.06 4.38 -4.03
N GLY A 286 -7.98 5.70 -3.83
CA GLY A 286 -7.24 6.29 -2.70
C GLY A 286 -5.72 6.19 -2.83
N TYR A 287 -5.25 5.85 -4.02
CA TYR A 287 -3.84 5.56 -4.28
C TYR A 287 -3.02 6.83 -4.44
N ARG A 288 -1.73 6.76 -4.10
CA ARG A 288 -0.77 7.84 -4.38
C ARG A 288 0.28 7.37 -5.36
N ILE A 289 0.42 8.08 -6.46
CA ILE A 289 1.37 7.76 -7.52
C ILE A 289 2.62 8.60 -7.32
N GLY A 290 3.68 7.94 -6.85
CA GLY A 290 4.99 8.55 -6.60
C GLY A 290 6.03 8.32 -7.70
N GLU A 291 5.68 7.65 -8.80
CA GLU A 291 6.67 7.17 -9.78
C GLU A 291 6.51 7.75 -11.21
N PRO A 292 7.60 7.88 -11.98
CA PRO A 292 7.58 8.44 -13.35
C PRO A 292 6.69 7.67 -14.34
N ALA A 293 6.49 6.37 -14.14
CA ALA A 293 5.74 5.50 -15.06
C ALA A 293 4.31 5.96 -15.33
N GLY A 294 3.67 6.64 -14.38
CA GLY A 294 2.32 7.15 -14.57
C GLY A 294 2.22 8.35 -15.52
N ASP A 295 3.33 9.01 -15.90
CA ASP A 295 3.27 10.26 -16.69
C ASP A 295 2.48 10.08 -17.98
N LEU A 296 2.73 8.97 -18.69
CA LEU A 296 2.01 8.64 -19.93
C LEU A 296 0.52 8.37 -19.70
N GLY A 297 0.16 7.71 -18.59
CA GLY A 297 -1.23 7.47 -18.21
C GLY A 297 -1.97 8.75 -17.84
N ALA A 298 -1.34 9.64 -17.06
CA ALA A 298 -1.90 10.95 -16.76
C ALA A 298 -2.06 11.81 -18.02
N ALA A 299 -1.10 11.76 -18.95
CA ALA A 299 -1.24 12.44 -20.24
C ALA A 299 -2.39 11.86 -21.08
N ALA A 300 -2.55 10.54 -21.15
CA ALA A 300 -3.67 9.90 -21.84
C ALA A 300 -5.03 10.35 -21.25
N ALA A 301 -5.15 10.38 -19.92
CA ALA A 301 -6.36 10.89 -19.25
C ALA A 301 -6.63 12.36 -19.61
N LEU A 302 -5.62 13.23 -19.56
CA LEU A 302 -5.78 14.65 -19.93
C LEU A 302 -6.21 14.84 -21.39
N LEU A 303 -5.58 14.11 -22.32
CA LEU A 303 -5.86 14.17 -23.75
C LEU A 303 -7.28 13.70 -24.07
N THR A 304 -7.70 12.57 -23.49
CA THR A 304 -9.04 12.03 -23.67
C THR A 304 -10.12 12.90 -23.04
N SER A 305 -9.85 13.51 -21.89
CA SER A 305 -10.76 14.49 -21.28
C SER A 305 -10.94 15.74 -22.16
N LEU A 306 -9.86 16.23 -22.76
CA LEU A 306 -9.92 17.37 -23.68
C LEU A 306 -10.65 17.05 -24.98
N ALA A 307 -10.44 15.84 -25.51
CA ALA A 307 -11.05 15.37 -26.76
C ALA A 307 -12.50 14.90 -26.59
N ASP A 308 -12.95 14.69 -25.34
CA ASP A 308 -14.22 14.05 -25.02
C ASP A 308 -14.39 12.68 -25.72
N MET A 309 -13.28 11.93 -25.77
CA MET A 309 -13.22 10.60 -26.40
C MET A 309 -12.55 9.61 -25.45
N PRO A 310 -13.11 8.42 -25.21
CA PRO A 310 -12.51 7.43 -24.34
C PRO A 310 -11.22 6.85 -24.94
N VAL A 311 -10.35 6.33 -24.06
CA VAL A 311 -9.23 5.48 -24.52
C VAL A 311 -9.76 4.17 -25.12
N PRO A 312 -9.01 3.50 -26.02
CA PRO A 312 -9.40 2.19 -26.49
C PRO A 312 -9.61 1.22 -25.32
N GLU A 313 -10.65 0.40 -25.39
CA GLU A 313 -10.99 -0.52 -24.31
C GLU A 313 -9.81 -1.41 -23.92
N ARG A 314 -9.69 -1.65 -22.62
CA ARG A 314 -8.67 -2.56 -22.07
C ARG A 314 -7.25 -2.17 -22.50
N SER A 315 -6.96 -0.86 -22.45
CA SER A 315 -5.65 -0.27 -22.71
C SER A 315 -4.93 0.16 -21.43
N VAL A 316 -3.61 -0.08 -21.38
CA VAL A 316 -2.71 0.49 -20.37
C VAL A 316 -1.71 1.46 -20.97
N PHE A 317 -1.37 2.50 -20.23
CA PHE A 317 -0.45 3.57 -20.66
C PHE A 317 0.62 3.80 -19.59
N PHE A 318 1.88 3.50 -19.85
CA PHE A 318 2.94 3.85 -18.88
C PHE A 318 4.28 4.14 -19.54
N GLY A 319 4.99 5.11 -18.98
CA GLY A 319 6.25 5.64 -19.47
C GLY A 319 6.54 6.99 -18.81
N GLU A 320 7.82 7.36 -18.71
CA GLU A 320 8.24 8.66 -18.20
C GLU A 320 8.19 9.70 -19.33
N VAL A 321 7.62 10.87 -19.06
CA VAL A 321 7.58 11.97 -20.05
C VAL A 321 8.69 12.97 -19.74
N ALA A 322 9.66 13.08 -20.64
CA ALA A 322 10.72 14.07 -20.52
C ALA A 322 10.29 15.46 -21.00
N LEU A 323 10.95 16.52 -20.53
CA LEU A 323 10.72 17.92 -20.96
C LEU A 323 10.93 18.16 -22.48
N SER A 324 11.64 17.25 -23.16
CA SER A 324 11.79 17.25 -24.63
C SER A 324 10.56 16.72 -25.37
N GLY A 325 9.59 16.18 -24.64
CA GLY A 325 8.45 15.42 -25.16
C GLY A 325 8.80 13.98 -25.54
N ALA A 326 10.00 13.48 -25.22
CA ALA A 326 10.33 12.07 -25.40
C ALA A 326 9.69 11.21 -24.31
N VAL A 327 9.21 10.02 -24.68
CA VAL A 327 8.68 9.03 -23.74
C VAL A 327 9.76 7.98 -23.47
N ARG A 328 10.12 7.79 -22.21
CA ARG A 328 11.29 6.99 -21.79
C ARG A 328 10.88 5.70 -21.07
N PRO A 329 11.66 4.60 -21.24
CA PRO A 329 11.49 3.37 -20.48
C PRO A 329 11.50 3.61 -18.97
N VAL A 330 10.70 2.82 -18.26
CA VAL A 330 10.62 2.83 -16.80
C VAL A 330 11.00 1.48 -16.22
N ALA A 331 11.25 1.42 -14.92
CA ALA A 331 11.62 0.17 -14.27
C ALA A 331 10.52 -0.91 -14.42
N ARG A 332 10.96 -2.16 -14.56
CA ARG A 332 10.12 -3.37 -14.53
C ARG A 332 9.02 -3.42 -15.61
N MET A 333 9.29 -2.92 -16.81
CA MET A 333 8.38 -2.94 -17.97
C MET A 333 7.68 -4.30 -18.18
N GLU A 334 8.46 -5.39 -18.19
CA GLU A 334 7.93 -6.73 -18.44
C GLU A 334 6.93 -7.18 -17.36
N GLN A 335 7.21 -6.89 -16.09
CA GLN A 335 6.30 -7.24 -14.98
C GLN A 335 4.98 -6.48 -15.10
N ARG A 336 5.05 -5.17 -15.40
CA ARG A 336 3.87 -4.32 -15.64
C ARG A 336 3.00 -4.87 -16.77
N LEU A 337 3.61 -5.24 -17.90
CA LEU A 337 2.87 -5.78 -19.06
C LEU A 337 2.27 -7.16 -18.78
N LYS A 338 3.03 -8.07 -18.14
CA LYS A 338 2.51 -9.39 -17.76
C LYS A 338 1.30 -9.29 -16.84
N GLU A 339 1.32 -8.35 -15.90
CA GLU A 339 0.19 -8.11 -15.01
C GLU A 339 -1.00 -7.51 -15.75
N ALA A 340 -0.78 -6.54 -16.63
CA ALA A 340 -1.84 -6.01 -17.49
C ALA A 340 -2.50 -7.13 -18.31
N ALA A 341 -1.70 -7.97 -18.99
CA ALA A 341 -2.19 -9.11 -19.75
C ALA A 341 -2.95 -10.12 -18.88
N ARG A 342 -2.44 -10.42 -17.67
CA ARG A 342 -3.10 -11.32 -16.70
C ARG A 342 -4.50 -10.86 -16.31
N LEU A 343 -4.72 -9.54 -16.27
CA LEU A 343 -6.02 -8.92 -15.96
C LEU A 343 -6.88 -8.71 -17.21
N GLY A 344 -6.42 -9.24 -18.33
CA GLY A 344 -7.10 -9.22 -19.61
C GLY A 344 -6.98 -7.89 -20.35
N PHE A 345 -6.05 -7.00 -20.00
CA PHE A 345 -5.74 -5.89 -20.90
C PHE A 345 -5.21 -6.43 -22.23
N THR A 346 -5.70 -5.85 -23.33
CA THR A 346 -5.38 -6.31 -24.69
C THR A 346 -4.46 -5.35 -25.43
N HIS A 347 -4.36 -4.10 -24.97
CA HIS A 347 -3.51 -3.08 -25.57
C HIS A 347 -2.59 -2.42 -24.52
N ALA A 348 -1.35 -2.14 -24.90
CA ALA A 348 -0.41 -1.40 -24.08
C ALA A 348 0.32 -0.34 -24.89
N TYR A 349 0.26 0.91 -24.43
CA TYR A 349 0.97 2.05 -24.99
C TYR A 349 2.15 2.40 -24.10
N VAL A 350 3.36 2.17 -24.59
CA VAL A 350 4.58 2.16 -23.77
C VAL A 350 5.77 2.74 -24.54
N PRO A 351 6.84 3.22 -23.87
CA PRO A 351 8.05 3.69 -24.54
C PRO A 351 8.71 2.64 -25.44
N GLU A 352 9.43 3.10 -26.46
CA GLU A 352 10.36 2.24 -27.22
C GLU A 352 11.41 1.62 -26.29
N GLY A 353 11.70 0.32 -26.47
CA GLY A 353 12.88 -0.31 -25.88
C GLY A 353 12.65 -1.42 -24.84
N SER A 354 11.43 -1.84 -24.50
CA SER A 354 11.17 -3.06 -23.70
C SER A 354 9.69 -3.38 -23.44
N PRO A 355 9.37 -4.68 -23.27
CA PRO A 355 9.55 -5.81 -24.20
C PRO A 355 8.66 -5.67 -25.44
N THR A 356 9.01 -6.39 -26.52
CA THR A 356 8.33 -6.30 -27.83
C THR A 356 7.09 -7.17 -27.95
N SER A 357 6.91 -8.14 -27.05
CA SER A 357 5.76 -9.04 -27.05
C SER A 357 5.49 -9.57 -25.64
N VAL A 358 4.22 -9.61 -25.27
CA VAL A 358 3.69 -10.33 -24.10
C VAL A 358 2.42 -11.03 -24.58
N ASP A 359 2.28 -12.32 -24.27
CA ASP A 359 1.12 -13.11 -24.74
C ASP A 359 -0.20 -12.46 -24.31
N GLY A 360 -1.13 -12.33 -25.26
CA GLY A 360 -2.43 -11.70 -25.03
C GLY A 360 -2.43 -10.17 -25.04
N LEU A 361 -1.29 -9.52 -25.29
CA LEU A 361 -1.15 -8.06 -25.23
C LEU A 361 -0.52 -7.49 -26.52
N THR A 362 -1.24 -6.58 -27.17
CA THR A 362 -0.75 -5.82 -28.32
C THR A 362 0.00 -4.58 -27.81
N ILE A 363 1.30 -4.50 -28.10
CA ILE A 363 2.17 -3.45 -27.61
C ILE A 363 2.37 -2.38 -28.70
N THR A 364 1.93 -1.16 -28.43
CA THR A 364 2.11 0.01 -29.30
C THR A 364 3.20 0.91 -28.72
N PRO A 365 4.37 1.02 -29.37
CA PRO A 365 5.43 1.89 -28.90
C PRO A 365 5.08 3.38 -29.11
N ILE A 366 5.25 4.18 -28.06
CA ILE A 366 5.13 5.63 -28.08
C ILE A 366 6.52 6.21 -27.88
N LYS A 367 7.04 6.92 -28.89
CA LYS A 367 8.38 7.51 -28.83
C LYS A 367 8.34 8.91 -28.24
N ARG A 368 7.31 9.67 -28.59
CA ARG A 368 7.10 11.04 -28.16
C ARG A 368 5.66 11.26 -27.72
N LEU A 369 5.48 12.21 -26.81
CA LEU A 369 4.17 12.57 -26.29
C LEU A 369 3.21 13.04 -27.40
N ILE A 370 3.75 13.69 -28.44
CA ILE A 370 2.96 14.12 -29.60
C ILE A 370 2.36 12.93 -30.37
N ASP A 371 3.03 11.77 -30.39
CA ASP A 371 2.52 10.56 -31.06
C ASP A 371 1.27 10.05 -30.31
N LEU A 372 1.28 10.11 -28.98
CA LEU A 372 0.11 9.79 -28.16
C LEU A 372 -1.01 10.82 -28.36
N ALA A 373 -0.68 12.11 -28.43
CA ALA A 373 -1.65 13.17 -28.67
C ALA A 373 -2.36 13.01 -30.02
N GLN A 374 -1.63 12.67 -31.08
CA GLN A 374 -2.22 12.40 -32.40
C GLN A 374 -3.12 11.18 -32.40
N LEU A 375 -2.81 10.17 -31.58
CA LEU A 375 -3.62 8.97 -31.44
C LEU A 375 -4.94 9.22 -30.69
N LEU A 376 -4.89 9.97 -29.57
CA LEU A 376 -6.02 10.10 -28.65
C LEU A 376 -6.81 11.40 -28.80
N ALA A 377 -6.20 12.45 -29.36
CA ALA A 377 -6.80 13.78 -29.48
C ALA A 377 -6.33 14.48 -30.77
N PRO A 378 -6.61 13.91 -31.96
CA PRO A 378 -6.10 14.42 -33.24
C PRO A 378 -6.53 15.87 -33.53
N ASP A 379 -7.73 16.26 -33.10
CA ASP A 379 -8.30 17.59 -33.36
C ASP A 379 -7.84 18.66 -32.35
N ALA A 380 -7.26 18.25 -31.21
CA ALA A 380 -6.84 19.16 -30.15
C ALA A 380 -5.60 20.00 -30.49
N GLN A 381 -4.89 19.69 -31.57
CA GLN A 381 -3.74 20.47 -32.05
C GLN A 381 -4.15 21.69 -32.89
N ASN A 382 -5.40 21.76 -33.32
CA ASN A 382 -5.94 22.81 -34.20
C ASN A 382 -6.90 23.78 -33.47
N ALA A 383 -7.13 23.57 -32.17
CA ALA A 383 -8.01 24.36 -31.31
C ALA A 383 -7.19 25.26 -30.37
#